data_AF-A0A4U0UUQ2-F1
#
_entry.id   AF-A0A4U0UUQ2-F1
#
_cell.length_a   1.000
_cell.length_b   1.000
_cell.length_c   1.000
_cell.angle_alpha   90.00
_cell.angle_beta   90.00
_cell.angle_gamma   90.00
#
_symmetry.space_group_name_H-M   'P 1'
#
loop_
_entity.id
_entity.type
_entity.pdbx_description
1 polymer ?
#
loop_
_entity_poly.entity_id
_entity_poly.type
_entity_poly.pdbx_seq_one_letter_code
_entity_poly.pdbx_strand_id
1 'polypeptide(L)' 'MAPTATSPTGVNGIRVRHGHLYFTNSSLGTLNVIPIDPETGNKTGAATVIATGFKAADDLEIDEDVGEAY' A
#
# COMPACT_ATOMS: atom_id res chain seq x y z
N MET A 1 15.89 -11.78 -25.46
CA MET A 1 15.40 -12.50 -24.27
C MET A 1 14.06 -11.91 -23.87
N ALA A 2 13.08 -12.74 -23.50
CA ALA A 2 11.83 -12.28 -22.90
C ALA A 2 12.02 -12.07 -21.39
N PRO A 3 11.30 -11.13 -20.75
CA PRO A 3 11.33 -10.98 -19.29
C PRO A 3 10.85 -12.28 -18.62
N THR A 4 11.62 -12.78 -17.64
CA THR A 4 11.32 -14.00 -16.88
C THR A 4 10.81 -13.71 -15.47
N ALA A 5 10.59 -12.44 -15.12
CA ALA A 5 10.12 -12.07 -13.80
C ALA A 5 8.67 -12.52 -13.60
N THR A 6 8.41 -13.18 -12.48
CA THR A 6 7.05 -13.51 -12.04
C THR A 6 6.32 -12.25 -11.62
N SER A 7 5.01 -12.17 -11.87
CA SER A 7 4.19 -11.07 -11.36
C SER A 7 4.35 -10.93 -9.84
N PRO A 8 4.54 -9.70 -9.31
CA PRO A 8 4.65 -9.49 -7.88
C PRO A 8 3.37 -9.98 -7.18
N THR A 9 3.54 -10.72 -6.08
CA THR A 9 2.43 -11.22 -5.26
C THR A 9 2.60 -10.75 -3.83
N GLY A 10 1.51 -10.31 -3.21
CA GLY A 10 1.52 -9.81 -1.84
C GLY A 10 1.72 -8.30 -1.74
N VAL A 11 2.37 -7.86 -0.66
CA VAL A 11 2.57 -6.44 -0.33
C VAL A 11 3.49 -5.77 -1.33
N ASN A 12 3.09 -4.59 -1.78
CA ASN A 12 3.85 -3.74 -2.69
C ASN A 12 3.53 -2.26 -2.40
N GLY A 13 3.86 -1.33 -3.29
CA GLY A 13 3.42 0.07 -3.26
C GLY A 13 3.49 0.78 -1.89
N ILE A 14 4.51 0.54 -1.08
CA ILE A 14 4.53 1.07 0.29
C ILE A 14 4.72 2.59 0.26
N ARG A 15 3.89 3.34 1.01
CA ARG A 15 3.97 4.79 1.21
C ARG A 15 3.69 5.16 2.67
N VAL A 16 4.32 6.20 3.20
CA VAL A 16 4.09 6.67 4.58
C VAL A 16 3.58 8.11 4.54
N ARG A 17 2.50 8.40 5.27
CA ARG A 17 1.96 9.76 5.41
C ARG A 17 1.21 9.93 6.72
N HIS A 18 1.42 11.07 7.40
CA HIS A 18 0.68 11.47 8.59
C HIS A 18 0.49 10.36 9.65
N GLY A 19 1.56 9.64 10.00
CA GLY A 19 1.50 8.55 10.98
C GLY A 19 0.81 7.28 10.48
N HIS A 20 0.72 7.09 9.16
CA HIS A 20 0.14 5.90 8.55
C HIS A 20 1.06 5.34 7.47
N LEU A 21 1.15 4.02 7.41
CA LEU A 21 1.77 3.27 6.33
C LEU A 21 0.65 2.71 5.45
N TYR A 22 0.65 3.11 4.18
CA TYR A 22 -0.24 2.63 3.13
C TYR A 22 0.50 1.61 2.28
N PHE A 23 -0.20 0.56 1.85
CA PHE A 23 0.38 -0.44 0.95
C PHE A 23 -0.69 -1.12 0.10
N THR A 24 -0.32 -1.46 -1.13
CA THR A 24 -1.11 -2.32 -2.01
C THR A 24 -0.85 -3.79 -1.69
N ASN A 25 -1.83 -4.64 -1.98
CA ASN A 25 -1.62 -6.07 -2.09
C ASN A 25 -1.99 -6.55 -3.50
N SER A 26 -0.99 -6.91 -4.31
CA SER A 26 -1.17 -7.27 -5.73
C SER A 26 -2.00 -8.55 -5.92
N SER A 27 -1.95 -9.47 -4.95
CA SER A 27 -2.68 -10.74 -4.99
C SER A 27 -4.15 -10.56 -4.57
N LEU A 28 -4.38 -9.74 -3.54
CA LEU A 28 -5.73 -9.50 -3.01
C LEU A 28 -6.46 -8.36 -3.70
N GLY A 29 -5.76 -7.51 -4.46
CA GLY A 29 -6.36 -6.35 -5.11
C GLY A 29 -6.90 -5.32 -4.11
N THR A 30 -6.10 -5.03 -3.07
CA THR A 30 -6.51 -4.16 -1.95
C THR A 30 -5.51 -3.03 -1.72
N LEU A 31 -6.02 -1.90 -1.23
CA LEU A 31 -5.25 -0.85 -0.56
C LEU A 31 -5.48 -0.98 0.94
N ASN A 32 -4.39 -1.00 1.69
CA ASN A 32 -4.38 -1.22 3.12
C ASN A 32 -3.67 -0.07 3.83
N VAL A 33 -4.01 0.14 5.10
CA VAL A 33 -3.36 1.13 5.97
C VAL A 33 -3.01 0.52 7.32
N ILE A 34 -1.88 0.91 7.89
CA ILE A 34 -1.43 0.61 9.26
C ILE A 34 -1.11 1.94 9.95
N PRO A 35 -1.71 2.27 11.11
CA PRO A 35 -1.24 3.40 11.89
C PRO A 35 0.13 3.07 12.48
N ILE A 36 1.06 4.03 12.41
CA ILE A 36 2.43 3.90 12.87
C ILE A 36 2.81 5.07 13.78
N ASP A 37 3.75 4.81 14.67
CA ASP A 37 4.46 5.83 15.41
C ASP A 37 5.40 6.58 14.43
N PRO A 38 5.31 7.92 14.32
CA PRO A 38 6.05 8.67 13.31
C PRO A 38 7.55 8.79 13.61
N GLU A 39 7.98 8.53 14.84
CA GLU A 39 9.39 8.61 15.24
C GLU A 39 10.10 7.27 15.09
N THR A 40 9.40 6.18 15.42
CA THR A 40 9.96 4.83 15.47
C THR A 40 9.55 3.93 14.30
N GLY A 41 8.50 4.29 13.57
CA GLY A 41 7.92 3.48 12.50
C GLY A 41 7.18 2.23 13.00
N ASN A 42 7.07 2.03 14.32
CA ASN A 42 6.38 0.89 14.89
C ASN A 42 4.88 0.97 14.63
N LYS A 43 4.24 -0.15 14.28
CA LYS A 43 2.78 -0.20 14.19
C LYS A 43 2.16 0.12 15.56
N THR A 44 1.18 1.01 15.57
CA THR A 44 0.38 1.36 16.76
C THR A 44 -1.02 0.74 16.71
N GLY A 45 -1.35 0.04 15.63
CA GLY A 45 -2.62 -0.65 15.42
C GLY A 45 -2.55 -1.74 14.36
N ALA A 46 -3.72 -2.28 14.02
CA ALA A 46 -3.85 -3.34 13.02
C ALA A 46 -3.86 -2.79 11.59
N ALA A 47 -3.49 -3.63 10.62
CA ALA A 47 -3.71 -3.34 9.22
C ALA A 47 -5.21 -3.36 8.90
N THR A 48 -5.69 -2.38 8.15
CA THR A 48 -7.10 -2.26 7.73
C THR A 48 -7.17 -2.08 6.22
N VAL A 49 -8.09 -2.79 5.57
CA VAL A 49 -8.39 -2.60 4.15
C VAL A 49 -9.25 -1.35 3.99
N ILE A 50 -8.81 -0.39 3.17
CA ILE A 50 -9.53 0.87 2.93
C ILE A 50 -10.10 0.97 1.51
N ALA A 51 -9.60 0.16 0.58
CA ALA A 51 -10.20 0.00 -0.75
C ALA A 51 -9.92 -1.40 -1.32
N THR A 52 -10.81 -1.85 -2.21
CA THR A 52 -10.75 -3.17 -2.86
C THR A 52 -11.08 -3.05 -4.35
N GLY A 53 -10.87 -4.15 -5.10
CA GLY A 53 -11.27 -4.23 -6.51
C GLY A 53 -10.17 -3.87 -7.51
N PHE A 54 -8.94 -3.66 -7.03
CA PHE A 54 -7.80 -3.38 -7.89
C PHE A 54 -7.34 -4.65 -8.62
N LYS A 55 -7.05 -4.54 -9.91
CA LYS A 55 -6.42 -5.62 -10.67
C LYS A 55 -4.91 -5.47 -10.59
N ALA A 56 -4.23 -6.43 -9.96
CA ALA A 56 -2.78 -6.45 -9.84
C ALA A 56 -2.20 -5.14 -9.28
N ALA A 57 -2.69 -4.72 -8.11
CA ALA A 57 -2.24 -3.49 -7.44
C ALA A 57 -0.73 -3.54 -7.16
N ASP A 58 0.07 -2.86 -7.98
CA ASP A 58 1.54 -2.95 -7.98
C ASP A 58 2.14 -1.82 -7.14
N ASP A 59 1.98 -0.57 -7.59
CA ASP A 59 2.41 0.62 -6.84
C ASP A 59 1.20 1.50 -6.49
N LEU A 60 1.43 2.55 -5.71
CA LEU A 60 0.46 3.64 -5.52
C LEU A 60 1.14 5.00 -5.36
N GLU A 61 0.40 6.05 -5.71
CA GLU A 61 0.69 7.42 -5.34
C GLU A 61 -0.37 7.93 -4.35
N ILE A 62 0.03 8.79 -3.42
CA ILE A 62 -0.91 9.49 -2.53
C ILE A 62 -0.89 10.96 -2.96
N ASP A 63 -2.01 11.46 -3.48
CA ASP A 63 -2.18 12.88 -3.75
C ASP A 63 -2.25 13.63 -2.41
N GLU A 64 -1.28 14.52 -2.21
CA GLU A 64 -1.09 15.22 -0.95
C GLU A 64 -2.11 16.34 -0.72
N ASP A 65 -2.68 16.89 -1.79
CA ASP A 65 -3.59 18.03 -1.74
C ASP A 65 -5.03 17.59 -1.46
N VAL A 66 -5.45 16.46 -2.03
CA VAL A 66 -6.84 15.96 -1.88
C VAL A 66 -6.96 14.69 -1.03
N GLY A 67 -5.85 14.02 -0.70
CA GLY A 67 -5.86 12.82 0.16
C GLY A 67 -6.39 11.57 -0.52
N GLU A 68 -6.26 11.49 -1.85
CA GLU A 68 -6.66 10.34 -2.66
C GLU A 68 -5.45 9.45 -2.98
N ALA A 69 -5.70 8.18 -3.30
CA ALA A 69 -4.67 7.24 -3.73
C ALA A 69 -4.98 6.70 -5.13
N TYR A 70 -3.96 6.67 -5.99
CA TYR A 70 -4.04 6.31 -7.41
C TYR A 70 -3.17 5.10 -7.75
#